data_AF-A0A8I1B4R7-F1
#
_entry.id   AF-A0A8I1B4R7-F1
#
_cell.length_a   1.000
_cell.length_b   1.000
_cell.length_c   1.000
_cell.angle_alpha   90.00
_cell.angle_beta   90.00
_cell.angle_gamma   90.00
#
_symmetry.space_group_name_H-M   'P 1'
#
loop_
_entity.id
_entity.type
_entity.pdbx_description
1 polymer ?
#
loop_
_entity_poly.entity_id
_entity_poly.type
_entity_poly.pdbx_seq_one_letter_code
_entity_poly.pdbx_strand_id
1 'polypeptide(L)'
;RQKLHGYLPSRQPNFDEKLELPTLEDFGPLLEEQNKEISTTIAFVRALNVMLKNKSIKDRLVPIIADEARTFGMEGLFRQIGIYSPNGQQYTPQDREQVAYYKEDEKGQILQEGINELGAGASWLAAATSYSTNNLPMIPFYIYYSMFGFQRIGDLCWQAGDQQARGFLIGGTSGRTTLNGEGLQHEDGHSHIQSLTIPNCISYDPSYAYEVA
;
A
#
# COMPACT_ATOMS: atom_id res chain seq x y z
N ARG A 1 -25.43 18.31 -23.94
CA ARG A 1 -24.95 17.22 -23.07
C ARG A 1 -24.47 16.00 -23.87
N GLN A 2 -25.22 15.49 -24.85
CA GLN A 2 -24.83 14.34 -25.68
C GLN A 2 -23.48 14.46 -26.40
N LYS A 3 -23.14 15.62 -26.99
CA LYS A 3 -21.82 15.85 -27.63
C LYS A 3 -20.62 15.72 -26.67
N LEU A 4 -20.86 15.74 -25.36
CA LEU A 4 -19.87 15.58 -24.29
C LEU A 4 -20.20 14.34 -23.43
N HIS A 5 -20.72 13.28 -24.07
CA HIS A 5 -20.95 11.96 -23.46
C HIS A 5 -21.97 11.88 -22.31
N GLY A 6 -22.85 12.87 -22.13
CA GLY A 6 -24.00 12.75 -21.22
C GLY A 6 -24.01 13.74 -20.05
N TYR A 7 -24.50 13.32 -18.89
CA TYR A 7 -24.67 14.15 -17.68
C TYR A 7 -23.53 13.94 -16.69
N LEU A 8 -23.18 14.98 -15.93
CA LEU A 8 -22.24 14.92 -14.81
C LEU A 8 -22.67 15.91 -13.70
N PRO A 9 -22.44 15.60 -12.41
CA PRO A 9 -21.75 14.41 -11.90
C PRO A 9 -22.63 13.14 -11.92
N SER A 10 -21.99 11.98 -12.05
CA SER A 10 -22.60 10.65 -11.88
C SER A 10 -21.56 9.70 -11.31
N ARG A 11 -21.99 8.64 -10.61
CA ARG A 11 -21.08 7.69 -9.95
C ARG A 11 -21.56 6.26 -10.17
N GLN A 12 -20.65 5.37 -10.54
CA GLN A 12 -20.91 3.93 -10.63
C GLN A 12 -20.52 3.27 -9.29
N PRO A 13 -21.46 2.69 -8.51
CA PRO A 13 -21.13 2.20 -7.17
C PRO A 13 -20.22 0.97 -7.11
N ASN A 14 -20.16 0.18 -8.19
CA ASN A 14 -19.40 -1.07 -8.27
C ASN A 14 -18.75 -1.21 -9.65
N PHE A 15 -17.68 -2.00 -9.73
CA PHE A 15 -17.05 -2.36 -11.00
C PHE A 15 -17.71 -3.61 -11.60
N ASP A 16 -17.61 -3.76 -12.93
CA ASP A 16 -18.30 -4.84 -13.67
C ASP A 16 -17.47 -6.13 -13.79
N GLU A 17 -16.14 -6.01 -13.87
CA GLU A 17 -15.22 -7.15 -14.05
C GLU A 17 -15.24 -8.07 -12.82
N LYS A 18 -15.27 -9.39 -13.04
CA LYS A 18 -15.05 -10.35 -11.96
C LYS A 18 -13.55 -10.68 -11.86
N LEU A 19 -12.93 -10.35 -10.73
CA LEU A 19 -11.54 -10.70 -10.46
C LEU A 19 -11.44 -12.10 -9.86
N GLU A 20 -10.48 -12.89 -10.36
CA GLU A 20 -10.16 -14.21 -9.81
C GLU A 20 -9.04 -14.04 -8.76
N LEU A 21 -9.47 -13.75 -7.53
CA LEU A 21 -8.60 -13.44 -6.39
C LEU A 21 -7.81 -14.67 -5.92
N PRO A 22 -6.63 -14.49 -5.30
CA PRO A 22 -5.93 -15.59 -4.65
C PRO A 22 -6.79 -16.19 -3.53
N THR A 23 -6.68 -17.49 -3.36
CA THR A 23 -7.27 -18.24 -2.25
C THR A 23 -6.36 -18.18 -1.03
N LEU A 24 -6.89 -18.49 0.15
CA LEU A 24 -6.07 -18.57 1.37
C LEU A 24 -4.93 -19.62 1.23
N GLU A 25 -5.17 -20.68 0.47
CA GLU A 25 -4.19 -21.74 0.18
C GLU A 25 -2.97 -21.21 -0.60
N ASP A 26 -3.14 -20.19 -1.45
CA ASP A 26 -2.02 -19.55 -2.17
C ASP A 26 -1.04 -18.88 -1.20
N PHE A 27 -1.48 -18.52 0.00
CA PHE A 27 -0.67 -17.97 1.08
C PHE A 27 -0.10 -19.05 2.01
N GLY A 28 -0.26 -20.35 1.69
CA GLY A 28 0.19 -21.49 2.50
C GLY A 28 1.56 -21.33 3.19
N PRO A 29 2.62 -20.87 2.51
CA PRO A 29 3.92 -20.66 3.14
C PRO A 29 3.95 -19.67 4.32
N LEU A 30 2.96 -18.77 4.43
CA LEU A 30 2.80 -17.85 5.57
C LEU A 30 1.93 -18.43 6.69
N LEU A 31 1.12 -19.45 6.39
CA LEU A 31 0.25 -20.14 7.34
C LEU A 31 1.01 -21.21 8.15
N GLU A 32 2.17 -21.62 7.65
CA GLU A 32 3.08 -22.56 8.31
C GLU A 32 4.03 -21.86 9.29
N GLU A 33 4.63 -22.66 10.17
CA GLU A 33 5.69 -22.19 11.06
C GLU A 33 6.89 -21.66 10.25
N GLN A 34 7.40 -20.49 10.63
CA GLN A 34 8.46 -19.83 9.90
C GLN A 34 9.84 -20.35 10.35
N ASN A 35 10.65 -20.83 9.41
CA ASN A 35 12.00 -21.36 9.67
C ASN A 35 12.99 -20.33 10.23
N LYS A 36 12.67 -19.05 10.19
CA LYS A 36 13.46 -17.94 10.72
C LYS A 36 12.53 -16.96 11.41
N GLU A 37 13.05 -16.27 12.40
CA GLU A 37 12.38 -15.11 13.00
C GLU A 37 12.16 -14.05 11.92
N ILE A 38 10.90 -13.61 11.79
CA ILE A 38 10.49 -12.56 10.86
C ILE A 38 9.52 -11.62 11.57
N SER A 39 9.46 -10.37 11.10
CA SER A 39 8.43 -9.42 11.52
C SER A 39 7.14 -9.59 10.71
N THR A 40 6.05 -9.02 11.21
CA THR A 40 4.78 -8.89 10.48
C THR A 40 4.92 -8.04 9.21
N THR A 41 5.85 -7.07 9.17
CA THR A 41 6.20 -6.34 7.94
C THR A 41 6.80 -7.26 6.88
N ILE A 42 7.70 -8.18 7.27
CA ILE A 42 8.24 -9.18 6.33
C ILE A 42 7.13 -10.11 5.84
N ALA A 43 6.19 -10.50 6.72
CA ALA A 43 5.03 -11.29 6.33
C ALA A 43 4.14 -10.55 5.31
N PHE A 44 3.89 -9.25 5.52
CA PHE A 44 3.16 -8.39 4.58
C PHE A 44 3.83 -8.35 3.20
N VAL A 45 5.15 -8.12 3.13
CA VAL A 45 5.88 -8.10 1.84
C VAL A 45 5.81 -9.46 1.14
N ARG A 46 5.84 -10.57 1.90
CA ARG A 46 5.65 -11.91 1.35
C ARG A 46 4.22 -12.14 0.84
N ALA A 47 3.20 -11.65 1.55
CA ALA A 47 1.81 -11.71 1.11
C ALA A 47 1.62 -10.92 -0.19
N LEU A 48 2.22 -9.73 -0.29
CA LEU A 48 2.21 -8.93 -1.52
C LEU A 48 2.87 -9.67 -2.69
N ASN A 49 3.96 -10.41 -2.43
CA ASN A 49 4.60 -11.27 -3.43
C ASN A 49 3.72 -12.44 -3.90
N VAL A 50 2.88 -13.01 -3.03
CA VAL A 50 1.87 -14.00 -3.43
C VAL A 50 0.86 -13.34 -4.38
N MET A 51 0.35 -12.16 -4.03
CA MET A 51 -0.59 -11.41 -4.87
C MET A 51 0.01 -11.01 -6.23
N LEU A 52 1.30 -10.64 -6.27
CA LEU A 52 2.03 -10.33 -7.51
C LEU A 52 2.20 -11.53 -8.46
N LYS A 53 1.98 -12.76 -7.98
CA LYS A 53 1.94 -13.95 -8.82
C LYS A 53 0.54 -14.26 -9.38
N ASN A 54 -0.52 -13.69 -8.79
CA ASN A 54 -1.88 -13.91 -9.27
C ASN A 54 -2.11 -13.16 -10.60
N LYS A 55 -2.48 -13.91 -11.65
CA LYS A 55 -2.65 -13.37 -13.00
C LYS A 55 -3.78 -12.33 -13.12
N SER A 56 -4.81 -12.40 -12.28
CA SER A 56 -5.96 -11.50 -12.33
C SER A 56 -5.66 -10.13 -11.73
N ILE A 57 -4.83 -10.06 -10.70
CA ILE A 57 -4.65 -8.82 -9.92
C ILE A 57 -3.22 -8.29 -9.88
N LYS A 58 -2.21 -9.04 -10.32
CA LYS A 58 -0.80 -8.63 -10.20
C LYS A 58 -0.53 -7.21 -10.73
N ASP A 59 -1.13 -6.84 -11.86
CA ASP A 59 -0.95 -5.53 -12.51
C ASP A 59 -1.97 -4.48 -11.99
N ARG A 60 -2.89 -4.89 -11.10
CA ARG A 60 -3.86 -4.03 -10.41
C ARG A 60 -3.37 -3.60 -9.03
N LEU A 61 -2.32 -4.24 -8.50
CA LEU A 61 -1.74 -3.85 -7.23
C LEU A 61 -1.04 -2.51 -7.39
N VAL A 62 -1.19 -1.62 -6.42
CA VAL A 62 -0.50 -0.32 -6.40
C VAL A 62 0.25 -0.20 -5.08
N PRO A 63 1.49 -0.72 -4.99
CA PRO A 63 2.31 -0.50 -3.81
C PRO A 63 2.75 0.97 -3.78
N ILE A 64 2.55 1.63 -2.65
CA ILE A 64 2.84 3.05 -2.45
C ILE A 64 3.73 3.18 -1.24
N ILE A 65 4.76 4.01 -1.35
CA ILE A 65 5.72 4.31 -0.29
C ILE A 65 5.96 5.82 -0.21
N ALA A 66 6.25 6.29 1.00
CA ALA A 66 6.68 7.66 1.26
C ALA A 66 8.16 7.66 1.68
N ASP A 67 9.05 7.66 0.69
CA ASP A 67 10.51 7.60 0.78
C ASP A 67 11.07 6.25 1.28
N GLU A 68 10.71 5.85 2.50
CA GLU A 68 11.41 4.87 3.35
C GLU A 68 11.21 3.38 2.98
N ALA A 69 11.53 3.01 1.75
CA ALA A 69 11.32 1.64 1.26
C ALA A 69 12.16 0.57 1.96
N ARG A 70 13.43 0.90 2.27
CA ARG A 70 14.37 -0.04 2.90
C ARG A 70 13.98 -0.39 4.32
N THR A 71 13.44 0.60 5.04
CA THR A 71 12.90 0.40 6.39
C THR A 71 11.84 -0.71 6.41
N PHE A 72 11.07 -0.85 5.32
CA PHE A 72 10.02 -1.86 5.22
C PHE A 72 10.42 -3.12 4.45
N GLY A 73 11.68 -3.26 4.02
CA GLY A 73 12.13 -4.42 3.23
C GLY A 73 11.50 -4.50 1.83
N MET A 74 11.09 -3.35 1.27
CA MET A 74 10.42 -3.27 -0.03
C MET A 74 11.41 -3.31 -1.21
N GLU A 75 12.72 -3.23 -0.96
CA GLU A 75 13.76 -3.19 -1.99
C GLU A 75 13.75 -4.43 -2.91
N GLY A 76 13.32 -5.59 -2.39
CA GLY A 76 13.15 -6.80 -3.20
C GLY A 76 12.12 -6.64 -4.31
N LEU A 77 11.09 -5.81 -4.10
CA LEU A 77 10.03 -5.53 -5.08
C LEU A 77 10.49 -4.56 -6.17
N PHE A 78 11.42 -3.66 -5.87
CA PHE A 78 11.93 -2.67 -6.84
C PHE A 78 12.48 -3.32 -8.10
N ARG A 79 13.17 -4.46 -7.95
CA ARG A 79 13.68 -5.20 -9.09
C ARG A 79 12.59 -5.98 -9.83
N GLN A 80 11.56 -6.43 -9.12
CA GLN A 80 10.50 -7.26 -9.69
C GLN A 80 9.50 -6.45 -10.50
N ILE A 81 9.06 -5.29 -9.98
CA ILE A 81 7.96 -4.51 -10.55
C ILE A 81 8.32 -3.03 -10.82
N GLY A 82 9.52 -2.58 -10.45
CA GLY A 82 10.00 -1.23 -10.77
C GLY A 82 9.32 -0.11 -9.99
N ILE A 83 9.95 1.07 -10.01
CA ILE A 83 9.40 2.33 -9.49
C ILE A 83 8.86 3.13 -10.67
N TYR A 84 7.63 3.62 -10.55
CA TYR A 84 7.01 4.46 -11.57
C TYR A 84 7.75 5.79 -11.67
N SER A 85 8.28 6.10 -12.84
CA SER A 85 8.88 7.39 -13.16
C SER A 85 8.57 7.75 -14.61
N PRO A 86 7.63 8.68 -14.88
CA PRO A 86 7.22 9.01 -16.25
C PRO A 86 8.34 9.66 -17.06
N ASN A 87 9.33 10.26 -16.38
CA ASN A 87 10.50 10.86 -17.02
C ASN A 87 11.66 9.87 -17.14
N GLY A 88 11.48 8.62 -16.69
CA GLY A 88 12.54 7.63 -16.56
C GLY A 88 13.60 8.00 -15.51
N GLN A 89 14.58 7.13 -15.35
CA GLN A 89 15.67 7.32 -14.41
C GLN A 89 16.62 8.44 -14.85
N GLN A 90 16.56 9.59 -14.19
CA GLN A 90 17.35 10.80 -14.50
C GLN A 90 18.68 10.91 -13.74
N TYR A 91 19.00 9.93 -12.90
CA TYR A 91 20.16 9.96 -12.01
C TYR A 91 20.77 8.57 -11.86
N THR A 92 22.02 8.49 -11.41
CA THR A 92 22.64 7.20 -11.11
C THR A 92 22.12 6.72 -9.75
N PRO A 93 21.46 5.55 -9.65
CA PRO A 93 20.95 5.06 -8.38
C PRO A 93 22.10 4.81 -7.40
N GLN A 94 21.91 5.19 -6.14
CA GLN A 94 22.95 5.07 -5.10
C GLN A 94 23.35 3.61 -4.86
N ASP A 95 22.44 2.67 -5.10
CA ASP A 95 22.65 1.23 -4.96
C ASP A 95 22.95 0.53 -6.28
N ARG A 96 23.39 1.26 -7.30
CA ARG A 96 23.78 0.68 -8.60
C ARG A 96 24.76 -0.51 -8.48
N GLU A 97 25.63 -0.48 -7.48
CA GLU A 97 26.62 -1.54 -7.23
C GLU A 97 26.05 -2.72 -6.43
N GLN A 98 24.83 -2.62 -5.91
CA GLN A 98 24.14 -3.69 -5.21
C GLN A 98 23.37 -4.59 -6.18
N VAL A 99 23.21 -5.86 -5.80
CA VAL A 99 22.49 -6.87 -6.60
C VAL A 99 21.01 -6.52 -6.81
N ALA A 100 20.44 -5.71 -5.92
CA ALA A 100 19.05 -5.25 -5.94
C ALA A 100 18.95 -3.73 -6.11
N TYR A 101 19.62 -3.17 -7.12
CA TYR A 101 19.43 -1.76 -7.47
C TYR A 101 18.01 -1.51 -8.01
N TYR A 102 17.45 -0.34 -7.74
CA TYR A 102 16.12 0.00 -8.24
C TYR A 102 16.17 0.53 -9.68
N LYS A 103 15.09 0.27 -10.42
CA LYS A 103 14.88 0.77 -11.77
C LYS A 103 13.64 1.66 -11.79
N GLU A 104 13.80 2.82 -12.40
CA GLU A 104 12.74 3.80 -12.59
C GLU A 104 12.39 3.90 -14.07
N ASP A 105 11.14 3.60 -14.42
CA ASP A 105 10.60 3.81 -15.75
C ASP A 105 9.08 4.01 -15.76
N GLU A 106 8.53 4.38 -16.91
CA GLU A 106 7.10 4.62 -17.12
C GLU A 106 6.21 3.39 -16.86
N LYS A 107 6.80 2.19 -16.82
CA LYS A 107 6.10 0.92 -16.56
C LYS A 107 6.31 0.41 -15.13
N GLY A 108 7.08 1.15 -14.32
CA GLY A 108 7.22 0.83 -12.91
C GLY A 108 5.87 0.88 -12.21
N GLN A 109 5.67 -0.05 -11.29
CA GLN A 109 4.38 -0.25 -10.64
C GLN A 109 4.30 0.38 -9.25
N ILE A 110 5.45 0.58 -8.59
CA ILE A 110 5.51 1.18 -7.26
C ILE A 110 5.45 2.69 -7.37
N LEU A 111 4.56 3.33 -6.62
CA LEU A 111 4.53 4.79 -6.49
C LEU A 111 5.43 5.20 -5.32
N GLN A 112 6.50 5.93 -5.65
CA GLN A 112 7.40 6.54 -4.67
C GLN A 112 7.11 8.04 -4.61
N GLU A 113 6.49 8.48 -3.53
CA GLU A 113 5.99 9.85 -3.37
C GLU A 113 6.94 10.75 -2.57
N GLY A 114 8.08 10.18 -2.13
CA GLY A 114 9.05 10.86 -1.27
C GLY A 114 8.47 11.18 0.11
N ILE A 115 9.05 12.17 0.80
CA ILE A 115 8.62 12.60 2.14
C ILE A 115 7.33 13.44 2.02
N ASN A 116 6.23 12.77 1.68
CA ASN A 116 4.95 13.40 1.41
C ASN A 116 3.80 12.43 1.72
N GLU A 117 3.47 12.24 3.00
CA GLU A 117 2.43 11.29 3.40
C GLU A 117 1.05 11.67 2.87
N LEU A 118 0.76 12.97 2.76
CA LEU A 118 -0.51 13.45 2.21
C LEU A 118 -0.60 13.18 0.69
N GLY A 119 0.50 13.35 -0.04
CA GLY A 119 0.60 12.99 -1.45
C GLY A 119 0.43 11.49 -1.66
N ALA A 120 1.13 10.67 -0.87
CA ALA A 120 0.97 9.21 -0.90
C ALA A 120 -0.45 8.77 -0.55
N GLY A 121 -1.07 9.39 0.45
CA GLY A 121 -2.48 9.19 0.77
C GLY A 121 -3.42 9.57 -0.38
N ALA A 122 -3.13 10.64 -1.12
CA ALA A 122 -3.94 11.06 -2.26
C ALA A 122 -3.80 10.08 -3.44
N SER A 123 -2.59 9.61 -3.74
CA SER A 123 -2.33 8.55 -4.71
C SER A 123 -3.04 7.24 -4.31
N TRP A 124 -2.98 6.89 -3.02
CA TRP A 124 -3.72 5.75 -2.46
C TRP A 124 -5.23 5.91 -2.66
N LEU A 125 -5.80 7.08 -2.35
CA LEU A 125 -7.23 7.34 -2.47
C LEU A 125 -7.70 7.27 -3.93
N ALA A 126 -6.91 7.82 -4.86
CA ALA A 126 -7.19 7.75 -6.29
C ALA A 126 -7.23 6.29 -6.78
N ALA A 127 -6.24 5.48 -6.41
CA ALA A 127 -6.21 4.05 -6.74
C ALA A 127 -7.38 3.29 -6.07
N ALA A 128 -7.63 3.54 -4.79
CA ALA A 128 -8.65 2.87 -3.97
C ALA A 128 -10.08 3.17 -4.43
N THR A 129 -10.28 4.18 -5.28
CA THR A 129 -11.59 4.57 -5.82
C THR A 129 -11.68 4.42 -7.35
N SER A 130 -10.61 3.97 -8.01
CA SER A 130 -10.59 3.71 -9.46
C SER A 130 -11.64 2.69 -9.91
N TYR A 131 -12.01 1.76 -9.03
CA TYR A 131 -13.10 0.80 -9.28
C TYR A 131 -14.43 1.48 -9.62
N SER A 132 -14.68 2.68 -9.09
CA SER A 132 -15.90 3.45 -9.30
C SER A 132 -15.71 4.51 -10.38
N THR A 133 -14.61 5.28 -10.29
CA THR A 133 -14.34 6.40 -11.19
C THR A 133 -14.08 5.96 -12.62
N ASN A 134 -13.37 4.84 -12.80
CA ASN A 134 -12.90 4.36 -14.10
C ASN A 134 -13.45 2.99 -14.49
N ASN A 135 -14.29 2.38 -13.64
CA ASN A 135 -14.68 0.96 -13.76
C ASN A 135 -13.45 0.03 -13.89
N LEU A 136 -12.35 0.40 -13.22
CA LEU A 136 -11.07 -0.32 -13.26
C LEU A 136 -10.57 -0.52 -11.83
N PRO A 137 -10.85 -1.68 -11.21
CA PRO A 137 -10.45 -1.92 -9.83
C PRO A 137 -8.92 -2.01 -9.73
N MET A 138 -8.36 -1.13 -8.90
CA MET A 138 -6.96 -1.12 -8.47
C MET A 138 -6.92 -1.40 -6.96
N ILE A 139 -5.86 -2.04 -6.49
CA ILE A 139 -5.72 -2.52 -5.10
C ILE A 139 -4.48 -1.86 -4.49
N PRO A 140 -4.60 -0.68 -3.87
CA PRO A 140 -3.44 0.01 -3.33
C PRO A 140 -3.04 -0.51 -1.95
N PHE A 141 -1.72 -0.58 -1.75
CA PHE A 141 -1.07 -0.90 -0.48
C PHE A 141 -0.12 0.24 -0.15
N TYR A 142 -0.53 1.15 0.72
CA TYR A 142 0.32 2.25 1.16
C TYR A 142 0.97 1.90 2.51
N ILE A 143 2.28 1.69 2.50
CA ILE A 143 3.08 1.43 3.70
C ILE A 143 3.90 2.66 4.10
N TYR A 144 3.86 3.00 5.39
CA TYR A 144 4.47 4.18 5.97
C TYR A 144 4.69 3.99 7.48
N TYR A 145 5.43 4.89 8.12
CA TYR A 145 5.57 4.90 9.58
C TYR A 145 4.20 5.18 10.21
N SER A 146 3.62 4.22 10.93
CA SER A 146 2.26 4.27 11.49
C SER A 146 1.86 5.62 12.13
N MET A 147 2.79 6.25 12.86
CA MET A 147 2.63 7.58 13.46
C MET A 147 2.19 8.68 12.46
N PHE A 148 2.61 8.59 11.20
CA PHE A 148 2.30 9.57 10.15
C PHE A 148 1.12 9.15 9.26
N GLY A 149 0.29 8.22 9.74
CA GLY A 149 -1.01 7.88 9.14
C GLY A 149 -2.11 8.79 9.65
N PHE A 150 -3.04 8.21 10.40
CA PHE A 150 -4.25 8.91 10.88
C PHE A 150 -3.95 10.20 11.66
N GLN A 151 -2.83 10.29 12.38
CA GLN A 151 -2.45 11.53 13.06
C GLN A 151 -2.08 12.66 12.08
N ARG A 152 -1.43 12.34 10.96
CA ARG A 152 -0.90 13.33 10.01
C ARG A 152 -1.86 13.63 8.86
N ILE A 153 -2.56 12.60 8.37
CA ILE A 153 -3.44 12.65 7.20
C ILE A 153 -4.89 12.28 7.56
N GLY A 154 -5.30 12.42 8.82
CA GLY A 154 -6.60 11.96 9.32
C GLY A 154 -7.83 12.52 8.59
N ASP A 155 -7.81 13.78 8.19
CA ASP A 155 -8.91 14.39 7.44
C ASP A 155 -9.04 13.78 6.03
N LEU A 156 -7.91 13.43 5.40
CA LEU A 156 -7.90 12.68 4.15
C LEU A 156 -8.40 11.24 4.35
N CYS A 157 -8.05 10.58 5.46
CA CYS A 157 -8.58 9.27 5.81
C CYS A 157 -10.10 9.31 6.02
N TRP A 158 -10.63 10.40 6.61
CA TRP A 158 -12.06 10.62 6.74
C TRP A 158 -12.74 10.80 5.38
N GLN A 159 -12.17 11.66 4.52
CA GLN A 159 -12.63 11.84 3.13
C GLN A 159 -12.58 10.53 2.35
N ALA A 160 -11.58 9.68 2.57
CA ALA A 160 -11.49 8.37 1.94
C ALA A 160 -12.66 7.47 2.30
N GLY A 161 -13.12 7.54 3.56
CA GLY A 161 -14.34 6.89 4.01
C GLY A 161 -15.56 7.34 3.20
N ASP A 162 -15.75 8.65 3.04
CA ASP A 162 -16.85 9.26 2.26
C ASP A 162 -16.77 8.91 0.75
N GLN A 163 -15.57 8.89 0.18
CA GLN A 163 -15.36 8.53 -1.23
C GLN A 163 -15.52 7.02 -1.49
N GLN A 164 -15.77 6.22 -0.44
CA GLN A 164 -15.89 4.77 -0.45
C GLN A 164 -14.62 4.08 -0.95
N ALA A 165 -13.46 4.50 -0.43
CA ALA A 165 -12.18 3.88 -0.74
C ALA A 165 -12.16 2.38 -0.40
N ARG A 166 -11.52 1.59 -1.27
CA ARG A 166 -11.25 0.15 -1.07
C ARG A 166 -9.76 -0.10 -1.30
N GLY A 167 -9.00 -0.26 -0.22
CA GLY A 167 -7.55 -0.41 -0.26
C GLY A 167 -6.95 -0.64 1.12
N PHE A 168 -5.63 -0.76 1.20
CA PHE A 168 -4.91 -1.10 2.42
C PHE A 168 -3.96 0.04 2.84
N LEU A 169 -4.09 0.49 4.08
CA LEU A 169 -3.12 1.36 4.76
C LEU A 169 -2.33 0.48 5.73
N ILE A 170 -1.02 0.43 5.55
CA ILE A 170 -0.11 -0.43 6.33
C ILE A 170 0.73 0.48 7.22
N GLY A 171 0.32 0.60 8.49
CA GLY A 171 1.10 1.30 9.50
C GLY A 171 2.31 0.47 9.91
N GLY A 172 3.40 0.59 9.17
CA GLY A 172 4.68 -0.02 9.50
C GLY A 172 5.31 0.61 10.74
N THR A 173 6.38 -0.04 11.25
CA THR A 173 7.15 0.43 12.42
C THR A 173 6.25 0.87 13.59
N SER A 174 5.16 0.15 13.81
CA SER A 174 4.15 0.43 14.84
C SER A 174 4.51 -0.15 16.20
N GLY A 175 3.82 0.33 17.23
CA GLY A 175 4.00 -0.10 18.61
C GLY A 175 4.95 0.83 19.37
N ARG A 176 4.46 1.37 20.50
CA ARG A 176 5.16 2.41 21.27
C ARG A 176 6.57 1.98 21.68
N THR A 177 6.74 0.71 22.00
CA THR A 177 8.02 0.16 22.47
C THR A 177 8.79 -0.58 21.39
N THR A 178 8.16 -0.87 20.24
CA THR A 178 8.75 -1.68 19.17
C THR A 178 9.70 -0.86 18.30
N LEU A 179 9.34 0.38 17.97
CA LEU A 179 10.21 1.32 17.26
C LEU A 179 11.12 2.07 18.25
N ASN A 180 11.85 1.31 19.06
CA ASN A 180 12.72 1.88 20.08
C ASN A 180 13.85 2.70 19.46
N GLY A 181 14.10 3.90 20.00
CA GLY A 181 15.24 4.74 19.61
C GLY A 181 14.88 5.92 18.69
N GLU A 182 13.74 5.87 18.00
CA GLU A 182 13.22 6.99 17.21
C GLU A 182 12.52 8.05 18.10
N GLY A 183 12.03 7.64 19.27
CA GLY A 183 11.55 8.53 20.32
C GLY A 183 10.16 9.14 20.09
N LEU A 184 9.91 10.26 20.79
CA LEU A 184 8.58 10.83 21.04
C LEU A 184 7.71 11.00 19.78
N GLN A 185 8.31 11.42 18.66
CA GLN A 185 7.57 11.76 17.44
C GLN A 185 7.34 10.57 16.50
N HIS A 186 7.81 9.37 16.83
CA HIS A 186 7.74 8.19 15.96
C HIS A 186 7.13 6.97 16.65
N GLU A 187 7.39 6.80 17.95
CA GLU A 187 6.89 5.67 18.73
C GLU A 187 5.37 5.71 18.81
N ASP A 188 4.67 4.94 17.97
CA ASP A 188 3.20 4.96 17.89
C ASP A 188 2.55 3.94 18.82
N GLY A 189 1.68 4.42 19.71
CA GLY A 189 0.80 3.59 20.54
C GLY A 189 -0.63 4.10 20.56
N HIS A 190 -1.10 4.76 19.50
CA HIS A 190 -2.42 5.39 19.47
C HIS A 190 -3.05 5.54 18.08
N SER A 191 -2.40 5.14 16.98
CA SER A 191 -3.03 5.13 15.65
C SER A 191 -4.33 4.33 15.60
N HIS A 192 -4.42 3.20 16.29
CA HIS A 192 -5.66 2.42 16.41
C HIS A 192 -6.80 3.18 17.11
N ILE A 193 -6.48 4.09 18.04
CA ILE A 193 -7.46 4.97 18.69
C ILE A 193 -7.99 6.03 17.72
N GLN A 194 -7.19 6.41 16.73
CA GLN A 194 -7.61 7.34 15.69
C GLN A 194 -8.39 6.61 14.59
N SER A 195 -7.92 5.44 14.14
CA SER A 195 -8.55 4.68 13.06
C SER A 195 -9.96 4.18 13.43
N LEU A 196 -10.19 3.82 14.69
CA LEU A 196 -11.51 3.38 15.18
C LEU A 196 -12.60 4.43 15.05
N THR A 197 -12.24 5.70 14.80
CA THR A 197 -13.23 6.77 14.61
C THR A 197 -13.85 6.75 13.22
N ILE A 198 -13.20 6.10 12.24
CA ILE A 198 -13.65 6.04 10.84
C ILE A 198 -14.55 4.79 10.67
N PRO A 199 -15.87 4.94 10.40
CA PRO A 199 -16.83 3.82 10.49
C PRO A 199 -16.56 2.65 9.55
N ASN A 200 -16.00 2.91 8.37
CA ASN A 200 -15.69 1.91 7.35
C ASN A 200 -14.19 1.57 7.27
N CYS A 201 -13.40 2.01 8.26
CA CYS A 201 -12.02 1.56 8.43
C CYS A 201 -11.99 0.30 9.30
N ILE A 202 -11.51 -0.81 8.75
CA ILE A 202 -11.34 -2.06 9.49
C ILE A 202 -9.87 -2.15 9.92
N SER A 203 -9.62 -2.16 11.22
CA SER A 203 -8.28 -2.10 11.80
C SER A 203 -7.89 -3.43 12.43
N TYR A 204 -6.66 -3.88 12.17
CA TYR A 204 -6.06 -5.10 12.72
C TYR A 204 -4.65 -4.79 13.26
N ASP A 205 -4.28 -5.43 14.37
CA ASP A 205 -2.93 -5.38 14.96
C ASP A 205 -2.39 -6.82 15.10
N PRO A 206 -2.00 -7.46 13.99
CA PRO A 206 -1.58 -8.86 13.98
C PRO A 206 -0.24 -9.03 14.70
N SER A 207 -0.10 -10.13 15.43
CA SER A 207 1.13 -10.54 16.09
C SER A 207 1.95 -11.53 15.26
N TYR A 208 1.29 -12.35 14.45
CA TYR A 208 1.93 -13.45 13.72
C TYR A 208 1.77 -13.36 12.20
N ALA A 209 2.69 -13.99 11.48
CA ALA A 209 2.69 -14.00 10.01
C ALA A 209 1.41 -14.60 9.39
N TYR A 210 0.85 -15.64 10.02
CA TYR A 210 -0.37 -16.29 9.55
C TYR A 210 -1.63 -15.45 9.79
N GLU A 211 -1.58 -14.44 10.67
CA GLU A 211 -2.69 -13.49 10.89
C GLU A 211 -2.66 -12.35 9.86
N VAL A 212 -1.47 -12.06 9.29
CA VAL A 212 -1.28 -11.09 8.20
C VAL A 212 -1.78 -11.65 6.87
N ALA A 213 -1.66 -12.97 6.67
CA ALA A 213 -2.03 -13.69 5.44
C ALA A 213 -3.54 -13.91 5.32
#